data_AF-A0A2Z2KN71-F1
#
_entry.id   AF-A0A2Z2KN71-F1
#
_cell.length_a   1.000
_cell.length_b   1.000
_cell.length_c   1.000
_cell.angle_alpha   90.00
_cell.angle_beta   90.00
_cell.angle_gamma   90.00
#
_symmetry.space_group_name_H-M   'P 1'
#
loop_
_entity.id
_entity.type
_entity.pdbx_description
1 polymer ?
#
loop_
_entity_poly.entity_id
_entity_poly.type
_entity_poly.pdbx_seq_one_letter_code
_entity_poly.pdbx_strand_id
1 'polypeptide(L)'
;MKRRIFSAKTLFLLIVLLFFMGIYFVFFGLPWKSVSFKKQFEVYLEDKYQIDFKMKKMSFDFMHLIYSSHAYPVNDPTLIFYVGQDMQTNEFHDLYQYVIEKRNSGRK
;
A
#
# COMPACT_ATOMS: atom_id res chain seq x y z
N MET A 1 42.81 -4.35 -21.97
CA MET A 1 41.54 -3.92 -21.34
C MET A 1 41.83 -3.49 -19.89
N LYS A 2 41.98 -2.19 -19.59
CA LYS A 2 42.26 -1.72 -18.21
C LYS A 2 40.97 -1.80 -17.40
N ARG A 3 40.88 -2.74 -16.44
CA ARG A 3 39.79 -2.77 -15.47
C ARG A 3 39.92 -1.52 -14.59
N ARG A 4 38.99 -0.56 -14.73
CA ARG A 4 38.84 0.55 -13.77
C ARG A 4 38.41 -0.06 -12.44
N ILE A 5 39.35 -0.23 -11.52
CA ILE A 5 39.05 -0.62 -10.14
C ILE A 5 38.38 0.60 -9.50
N PHE A 6 37.14 0.45 -9.02
CA PHE A 6 36.46 1.49 -8.27
C PHE A 6 37.30 1.87 -7.04
N SER A 7 37.46 3.17 -6.78
CA SER A 7 38.16 3.61 -5.58
C SER A 7 37.41 3.13 -4.33
N ALA A 8 38.12 2.88 -3.22
CA ALA A 8 37.49 2.48 -1.96
C ALA A 8 36.38 3.45 -1.50
N LYS A 9 36.53 4.75 -1.82
CA LYS A 9 35.51 5.78 -1.56
C LYS A 9 34.25 5.54 -2.38
N THR A 10 34.40 5.19 -3.66
CA THR A 10 33.26 4.88 -4.53
C THR A 10 32.54 3.61 -4.08
N LEU A 11 33.30 2.59 -3.65
CA LEU A 11 32.72 1.37 -3.10
C LEU A 11 31.95 1.65 -1.80
N PHE A 12 32.52 2.45 -0.90
CA PHE A 12 31.86 2.85 0.34
C PHE A 12 30.53 3.59 0.08
N LEU A 13 30.53 4.56 -0.84
CA LEU A 13 29.31 5.28 -1.22
C LEU A 13 28.22 4.35 -1.79
N LEU A 14 28.61 3.35 -2.60
CA LEU A 14 27.67 2.36 -3.13
C LEU A 14 27.05 1.51 -2.00
N ILE A 15 27.85 1.07 -1.03
CA ILE A 15 27.36 0.31 0.11
C ILE A 15 26.37 1.15 0.94
N VAL A 16 26.71 2.41 1.21
CA VAL A 16 25.84 3.33 1.94
C VAL A 16 24.52 3.56 1.19
N LEU A 17 24.58 3.72 -0.13
CA LEU A 17 23.38 3.89 -0.97
C LEU A 17 22.49 2.63 -0.93
N LEU A 18 23.09 1.44 -1.05
CA LEU A 18 22.35 0.17 -0.95
C LEU A 18 21.73 -0.02 0.43
N PHE A 19 22.43 0.39 1.50
CA PHE A 19 21.92 0.33 2.86
C PHE A 19 20.67 1.21 3.03
N PHE A 20 20.71 2.47 2.58
CA PHE A 20 19.54 3.35 2.63
C PHE A 20 18.40 2.87 1.74
N MET A 21 18.71 2.27 0.58
CA MET A 21 17.70 1.66 -0.27
C MET A 21 17.02 0.46 0.42
N GLY A 22 17.80 -0.36 1.14
CA GLY A 22 17.28 -1.46 1.94
C GLY A 22 16.35 -0.97 3.06
N ILE A 23 16.75 0.06 3.80
CA ILE A 23 15.91 0.70 4.82
C ILE A 23 14.59 1.18 4.20
N TYR A 24 14.65 1.85 3.06
CA TYR A 24 13.45 2.31 2.37
C TYR A 24 12.49 1.16 2.05
N PHE A 25 13.00 0.03 1.52
CA PHE A 25 12.16 -1.12 1.20
C PHE A 25 11.54 -1.80 2.42
N VAL A 26 12.21 -1.78 3.57
CA VAL A 26 11.62 -2.28 4.82
C VAL A 26 10.41 -1.43 5.23
N PHE A 27 10.46 -0.11 5.09
CA PHE A 27 9.36 0.76 5.54
C PHE A 27 8.24 0.96 4.52
N PHE A 28 8.55 0.91 3.22
CA PHE A 28 7.61 1.28 2.16
C PHE A 28 7.35 0.19 1.13
N GLY A 29 8.07 -0.93 1.23
CA GLY A 29 8.04 -1.97 0.21
C GLY A 29 8.58 -1.46 -1.12
N LEU A 30 8.15 -2.10 -2.20
CA LEU A 30 8.55 -1.76 -3.56
C LEU A 30 7.61 -0.69 -4.12
N PRO A 31 8.11 0.47 -4.59
CA PRO A 31 7.27 1.57 -5.08
C PRO A 31 6.28 1.14 -6.17
N TRP A 32 6.72 0.31 -7.12
CA TRP A 32 5.86 -0.19 -8.20
C TRP A 32 4.78 -1.16 -7.71
N LYS A 33 5.06 -1.98 -6.68
CA LYS A 33 4.03 -2.81 -6.06
C LYS A 33 3.00 -1.96 -5.34
N SER A 34 3.43 -0.92 -4.61
CA SER A 34 2.52 0.02 -3.96
C SER A 34 1.57 0.69 -4.97
N VAL A 35 2.08 1.15 -6.11
CA VAL A 35 1.26 1.73 -7.19
C VAL A 35 0.30 0.69 -7.79
N SER A 36 0.79 -0.53 -8.04
CA SER A 36 -0.02 -1.62 -8.58
C SER A 36 -1.17 -2.00 -7.63
N PHE A 37 -0.89 -2.24 -6.34
CA PHE A 37 -1.91 -2.56 -5.35
C PHE A 37 -2.90 -1.44 -5.12
N LYS A 38 -2.45 -0.17 -5.20
CA LYS A 38 -3.38 0.96 -5.12
C LYS A 38 -4.46 0.87 -6.21
N LYS A 39 -4.07 0.56 -7.45
CA LYS A 39 -5.05 0.40 -8.54
C LYS A 39 -5.87 -0.88 -8.40
N GLN A 40 -5.27 -1.98 -7.93
CA GLN A 40 -6.00 -3.22 -7.69
C GLN A 40 -7.07 -3.09 -6.60
N PHE A 41 -6.80 -2.36 -5.51
CA PHE A 41 -7.78 -2.08 -4.46
C PHE A 41 -8.92 -1.20 -4.97
N GLU A 42 -8.62 -0.19 -5.79
CA GLU A 42 -9.63 0.65 -6.43
C GLU A 42 -10.57 -0.19 -7.31
N VAL A 43 -10.01 -1.00 -8.22
CA VAL A 43 -10.78 -1.90 -9.09
C VAL A 43 -11.60 -2.91 -8.28
N TYR A 44 -11.02 -3.51 -7.24
CA TYR A 44 -11.73 -4.45 -6.36
C TYR A 44 -12.96 -3.82 -5.71
N LEU A 45 -12.83 -2.60 -5.17
CA LEU A 45 -13.92 -1.91 -4.50
C LEU A 45 -15.00 -1.47 -5.50
N GLU A 46 -14.58 -0.94 -6.66
CA GLU A 46 -15.47 -0.50 -7.74
C GLU A 46 -16.27 -1.66 -8.31
N ASP A 47 -15.64 -2.81 -8.55
CA ASP A 47 -16.31 -4.03 -9.01
C ASP A 47 -17.28 -4.58 -7.93
N LYS A 48 -16.86 -4.55 -6.66
CA LYS A 48 -17.68 -5.10 -5.57
C LYS A 48 -18.90 -4.25 -5.22
N TYR A 49 -18.79 -2.92 -5.26
CA TYR A 49 -19.84 -2.01 -4.78
C TYR A 49 -20.48 -1.15 -5.86
N GLN A 50 -19.98 -1.22 -7.10
CA GLN A 50 -20.54 -0.51 -8.26
C GLN A 50 -20.58 1.02 -8.07
N ILE A 51 -19.60 1.58 -7.35
CA ILE A 51 -19.41 3.01 -7.14
C ILE A 51 -17.91 3.34 -7.15
N ASP A 52 -17.57 4.59 -7.44
CA ASP A 52 -16.18 5.06 -7.49
C ASP A 52 -15.57 5.23 -6.09
N PHE A 53 -14.31 4.81 -5.93
CA PHE A 53 -13.55 4.98 -4.70
C PHE A 53 -12.23 5.71 -4.94
N LYS A 54 -11.72 6.35 -3.89
CA LYS A 54 -10.36 6.90 -3.88
C LYS A 54 -9.54 6.32 -2.75
N MET A 55 -8.34 5.86 -3.09
CA MET A 55 -7.39 5.34 -2.12
C MET A 55 -6.60 6.48 -1.48
N LYS A 56 -6.42 6.41 -0.17
CA LYS A 56 -5.45 7.21 0.59
C LYS A 56 -4.03 6.67 0.38
N LYS A 57 -3.11 7.10 1.24
CA LYS A 57 -1.72 6.65 1.24
C LYS A 57 -1.68 5.13 1.50
N MET A 58 -0.90 4.45 0.67
CA MET A 58 -0.61 3.02 0.83
C MET A 58 0.29 2.80 2.06
N SER A 59 0.01 1.71 2.75
CA SER A 59 0.81 1.18 3.85
C SER A 59 1.39 -0.17 3.42
N PHE A 60 2.57 -0.48 3.95
CA PHE A 60 3.24 -1.76 3.73
C PHE A 60 3.57 -2.37 5.09
N ASP A 61 3.17 -3.63 5.27
CA ASP A 61 3.58 -4.43 6.40
C ASP A 61 4.75 -5.32 5.97
N PHE A 62 5.94 -5.01 6.47
CA PHE A 62 7.15 -5.80 6.17
C PHE A 62 7.11 -7.22 6.75
N MET A 63 6.47 -7.42 7.90
CA MET A 63 6.44 -8.73 8.55
C MET A 63 5.66 -9.74 7.72
N HIS A 64 4.59 -9.27 7.06
CA HIS A 64 3.70 -10.10 6.25
C HIS A 64 3.86 -9.86 4.74
N LEU A 65 4.69 -8.90 4.33
CA LEU A 65 4.92 -8.47 2.95
C LEU A 65 3.65 -8.07 2.19
N ILE A 66 2.63 -7.59 2.91
CA ILE A 66 1.33 -7.19 2.36
C ILE A 66 1.17 -5.67 2.26
N TYR A 67 0.35 -5.24 1.32
CA TYR A 67 -0.07 -3.85 1.18
C TYR A 67 -1.47 -3.66 1.73
N SER A 68 -1.71 -2.47 2.26
CA SER A 68 -3.04 -2.03 2.68
C SER A 68 -3.20 -0.54 2.44
N SER A 69 -4.43 -0.06 2.54
CA SER A 69 -4.75 1.36 2.42
C SER A 69 -6.02 1.67 3.19
N HIS A 70 -6.34 2.95 3.20
CA HIS A 70 -7.69 3.40 3.52
C HIS A 70 -8.33 3.93 2.25
N ALA A 71 -9.63 3.68 2.08
CA ALA A 71 -10.41 4.14 0.96
C ALA A 71 -11.58 5.00 1.44
N TYR A 72 -12.16 5.77 0.52
CA TYR A 72 -13.43 6.45 0.72
C TYR A 72 -14.19 6.51 -0.61
N PRO A 73 -15.53 6.44 -0.60
CA PRO A 73 -16.31 6.60 -1.82
C PRO A 73 -16.25 8.06 -2.27
N VAL A 74 -16.21 8.30 -3.59
CA VAL A 74 -16.05 9.67 -4.13
C VAL A 74 -17.19 10.60 -3.71
N ASN A 75 -18.40 10.07 -3.53
CA ASN A 75 -19.59 10.80 -3.11
C ASN A 75 -19.66 11.09 -1.59
N ASP A 76 -18.85 10.42 -0.75
CA ASP A 76 -18.76 10.68 0.69
C ASP A 76 -17.31 10.51 1.21
N PRO A 77 -16.46 11.55 1.06
CA PRO A 77 -15.08 11.51 1.52
C PRO A 77 -14.88 11.36 3.03
N THR A 78 -15.94 11.51 3.82
CA THR A 78 -15.89 11.31 5.27
C THR A 78 -15.96 9.84 5.66
N LEU A 79 -16.43 8.97 4.76
CA LEU A 79 -16.59 7.53 5.00
C LEU A 79 -15.28 6.81 4.69
N ILE A 80 -14.34 6.89 5.65
CA ILE A 80 -13.02 6.30 5.51
C ILE A 80 -13.03 4.89 6.10
N PHE A 81 -12.58 3.91 5.32
CA PHE A 81 -12.53 2.51 5.73
C PHE A 81 -11.23 1.83 5.26
N TYR A 82 -10.90 0.70 5.88
CA TYR A 82 -9.71 -0.09 5.55
C TYR A 82 -9.95 -0.98 4.32
N VAL A 83 -8.92 -1.15 3.50
CA VAL A 83 -8.83 -2.17 2.44
C VAL A 83 -7.41 -2.75 2.42
N GLY A 84 -7.29 -4.06 2.26
CA GLY A 84 -5.98 -4.71 2.25
C GLY A 84 -6.03 -6.17 1.86
N GLN A 85 -4.88 -6.83 2.00
CA GLN A 85 -4.72 -8.24 1.69
C GLN A 85 -4.81 -9.09 2.96
N ASP A 86 -5.45 -10.26 2.85
CA ASP A 86 -5.37 -11.29 3.87
C ASP A 86 -3.97 -11.91 3.91
N MET A 87 -3.45 -12.16 5.10
CA MET A 87 -2.08 -12.67 5.30
C MET A 87 -1.89 -14.11 4.82
N GLN A 88 -2.94 -14.92 4.84
CA GLN A 88 -2.88 -16.35 4.51
C GLN A 88 -3.28 -16.59 3.06
N THR A 89 -4.37 -15.95 2.60
CA THR A 89 -4.93 -16.21 1.27
C THR A 89 -4.46 -15.22 0.20
N ASN A 90 -3.86 -14.10 0.59
CA ASN A 90 -3.60 -12.93 -0.27
C ASN A 90 -4.84 -12.32 -0.92
N GLU A 91 -6.05 -12.76 -0.53
CA GLU A 91 -7.31 -12.22 -1.04
C GLU A 91 -7.55 -10.81 -0.49
N PHE A 92 -8.28 -10.00 -1.26
CA PHE A 92 -8.64 -8.66 -0.85
C PHE A 92 -9.85 -8.66 0.07
N HIS A 93 -9.76 -7.87 1.12
CA HIS A 93 -10.85 -7.62 2.05
C HIS A 93 -10.92 -6.13 2.39
N ASP A 94 -12.10 -5.71 2.82
CA ASP A 94 -12.39 -4.32 3.17
C ASP A 94 -13.37 -4.23 4.34
N LEU A 95 -13.46 -3.05 4.94
CA LEU A 95 -14.37 -2.75 6.04
C LEU A 95 -15.49 -1.77 5.64
N TYR A 96 -15.80 -1.61 4.34
CA TYR A 96 -16.75 -0.60 3.86
C TYR A 96 -18.14 -0.79 4.48
N GLN A 97 -18.69 -2.00 4.39
CA GLN A 97 -20.02 -2.32 4.92
C GLN A 97 -20.08 -2.12 6.44
N TYR A 98 -19.08 -2.60 7.17
CA TYR A 98 -18.97 -2.39 8.62
C TYR A 98 -18.99 -0.90 8.99
N VAL A 99 -18.26 -0.05 8.26
CA VAL A 99 -18.22 1.40 8.52
C VAL A 99 -19.56 2.07 8.20
N ILE A 100 -20.26 1.66 7.13
CA ILE A 100 -21.62 2.13 6.83
C ILE A 100 -22.57 1.79 7.96
N GLU A 101 -22.62 0.52 8.38
CA GLU A 101 -23.52 0.04 9.41
C GLU A 101 -23.31 0.76 10.74
N LYS A 102 -22.04 0.90 11.14
CA LYS A 102 -21.64 1.65 12.35
C LYS A 102 -22.05 3.12 12.30
N ARG A 103 -21.94 3.77 11.13
CA ARG A 103 -22.36 5.16 10.95
C ARG A 103 -23.88 5.31 11.04
N ASN A 104 -24.62 4.33 10.51
CA ASN A 104 -26.08 4.35 10.53
C ASN A 104 -26.65 4.04 11.92
N SER A 105 -25.99 3.20 12.72
CA SER A 105 -26.42 2.89 14.10
C SER A 105 -26.21 4.06 15.06
N GLY A 106 -25.16 4.87 14.89
CA GLY A 106 -24.91 6.07 15.70
C GLY A 106 -25.73 7.30 15.32
N ARG A 107 -26.55 7.24 14.26
CA ARG A 107 -27.47 8.31 13.84
C ARG A 107 -28.90 8.11 14.34
N LYS A 108 -29.20 6.99 14.99
CA LYS A 108 -30.48 6.74 15.68
C LYS A 108 -30.42 7.29 17.10
#